data_AF-A0A6B3H4I7-F1
#
_entry.id   AF-A0A6B3H4I7-F1
#
_cell.length_a   1.000
_cell.length_b   1.000
_cell.length_c   1.000
_cell.angle_alpha   90.00
_cell.angle_beta   90.00
_cell.angle_gamma   90.00
#
_symmetry.space_group_name_H-M   'P 1'
#
loop_
_entity.id
_entity.type
_entity.pdbx_description
1 polymer ?
#
loop_
_entity_poly.entity_id
_entity_poly.type
_entity_poly.pdbx_seq_one_letter_code
_entity_poly.pdbx_strand_id
1 'polypeptide(L)'
;LVWSATRNRDHLTQGDPYFFLFRHALNTGIGLALMIGTIWLGHRTLRGAVPVLYGISVLLVAAVLTPLGTTVNGAHAWIKLPAGFSIQPSEFTKITIILGMA
;
A
#
# COMPACT_ATOMS: atom_id res chain seq x y z
N LEU A 1 17.04 -9.84 5.98
CA LEU A 1 16.23 -10.94 5.40
C LEU A 1 15.90 -10.72 3.92
N VAL A 2 15.36 -9.56 3.51
CA VAL A 2 15.03 -9.30 2.08
C VAL A 2 16.26 -9.37 1.17
N TRP A 3 17.33 -8.61 1.45
CA TRP A 3 18.51 -8.59 0.58
C TRP A 3 19.19 -9.96 0.44
N SER A 4 19.40 -10.67 1.54
CA SER A 4 20.03 -12.00 1.52
C SER A 4 19.22 -13.03 0.72
N ALA A 5 17.89 -12.91 0.68
CA ALA A 5 17.02 -13.84 -0.04
C ALA A 5 16.90 -13.53 -1.54
N THR A 6 17.09 -12.26 -1.94
CA THR A 6 16.85 -11.81 -3.32
C THR A 6 18.12 -11.49 -4.11
N ARG A 7 19.27 -11.28 -3.46
CA ARG A 7 20.52 -10.86 -4.14
C ARG A 7 21.04 -11.82 -5.23
N ASN A 8 20.74 -13.11 -5.14
CA ASN A 8 21.17 -14.14 -6.11
C ASN A 8 20.09 -14.44 -7.17
N ARG A 9 19.01 -13.66 -7.24
CA ARG A 9 17.87 -13.90 -8.14
C ARG A 9 17.89 -12.91 -9.30
N ASP A 10 18.87 -13.04 -10.18
CA ASP A 10 19.15 -12.07 -11.25
C ASP A 10 17.95 -11.79 -12.17
N HIS A 11 17.09 -12.81 -12.40
CA HIS A 11 15.86 -12.69 -13.18
C HIS A 11 14.81 -11.73 -12.57
N LEU A 12 14.80 -11.54 -11.24
CA LEU A 12 13.89 -10.62 -10.56
C LEU A 12 14.52 -9.24 -10.38
N THR A 13 15.84 -9.22 -10.26
CA THR A 13 16.60 -8.06 -9.82
C THR A 13 17.18 -7.26 -11.01
N GLN A 14 16.98 -7.74 -12.23
CA GLN A 14 17.46 -7.12 -13.47
C GLN A 14 19.00 -6.92 -13.48
N GLY A 15 19.72 -7.77 -12.74
CA GLY A 15 21.18 -7.70 -12.58
C GLY A 15 21.70 -6.76 -11.50
N ASP A 16 20.85 -6.00 -10.78
CA ASP A 16 21.29 -5.12 -9.68
C ASP A 16 20.92 -5.68 -8.29
N PRO A 17 21.83 -6.31 -7.53
CA PRO A 17 21.54 -6.93 -6.22
C PRO A 17 20.83 -6.02 -5.19
N TYR A 18 20.89 -4.70 -5.35
CA TYR A 18 20.32 -3.72 -4.41
C TYR A 18 18.90 -3.28 -4.75
N PHE A 19 18.35 -3.65 -5.91
CA PHE A 19 17.03 -3.20 -6.39
C PHE A 19 15.91 -3.37 -5.34
N PHE A 20 15.75 -4.57 -4.79
CA PHE A 20 14.73 -4.84 -3.76
C PHE A 20 15.08 -4.23 -2.40
N LEU A 21 16.37 -4.07 -2.09
CA LEU A 21 16.80 -3.45 -0.84
C LEU A 21 16.40 -1.97 -0.82
N PHE A 22 16.67 -1.24 -1.90
CA PHE A 22 16.33 0.18 -2.01
C PHE A 22 14.81 0.39 -1.93
N ARG A 23 14.04 -0.38 -2.69
CA ARG A 23 12.56 -0.33 -2.63
C ARG A 23 12.01 -0.62 -1.24
N HIS A 24 12.59 -1.61 -0.55
CA HIS A 24 12.16 -1.96 0.79
C HIS A 24 12.50 -0.88 1.81
N ALA A 25 13.69 -0.27 1.71
CA ALA A 25 14.09 0.84 2.55
C ALA A 25 13.19 2.07 2.32
N LEU A 26 12.88 2.40 1.06
CA LEU A 26 11.99 3.50 0.70
C LEU A 26 10.57 3.28 1.25
N ASN A 27 9.99 2.10 1.04
CA ASN A 27 8.66 1.79 1.57
C ASN A 27 8.61 1.81 3.10
N THR A 28 9.68 1.35 3.76
CA THR A 28 9.82 1.44 5.21
C THR A 28 9.84 2.90 5.67
N GLY A 29 10.60 3.76 4.99
CA GLY A 29 10.63 5.19 5.27
C GLY A 29 9.26 5.86 5.11
N ILE A 30 8.54 5.55 4.03
CA ILE A 30 7.16 6.03 3.81
C ILE A 30 6.23 5.55 4.92
N GLY A 31 6.32 4.27 5.30
CA GLY A 31 5.51 3.70 6.38
C GLY A 31 5.75 4.38 7.73
N LEU A 32 7.02 4.67 8.07
CA LEU A 32 7.37 5.39 9.29
C LEU A 32 6.82 6.84 9.28
N ALA A 33 6.90 7.52 8.15
CA ALA A 33 6.33 8.87 8.00
C ALA A 33 4.81 8.86 8.18
N LEU A 34 4.11 7.90 7.56
CA LEU A 34 2.66 7.72 7.72
C LEU A 34 2.27 7.39 9.17
N MET A 35 3.06 6.56 9.85
CA MET A 35 2.87 6.24 11.27
C MET A 35 2.97 7.49 12.14
N ILE A 36 4.04 8.29 11.98
CA ILE A 36 4.24 9.53 12.74
C ILE A 36 3.09 10.50 12.47
N GLY A 37 2.69 10.68 11.21
CA GLY A 37 1.56 11.53 10.85
C GLY A 37 0.24 11.08 11.48
N THR A 38 -0.01 9.76 11.51
CA THR A 38 -1.21 9.19 12.14
C THR A 38 -1.24 9.43 13.64
N ILE A 39 -0.11 9.25 14.32
CA ILE A 39 0.04 9.53 15.76
C ILE A 39 -0.23 11.01 16.04
N TRP A 40 0.35 11.89 15.22
CA TRP A 40 0.24 13.34 15.40
C TRP A 40 -1.18 13.88 15.17
N LEU A 41 -1.91 13.35 14.18
CA LEU A 41 -3.30 13.73 13.91
C LEU A 41 -4.26 13.36 15.05
N GLY A 42 -3.96 12.28 15.77
CA GLY A 42 -4.75 11.78 16.89
C GLY A 42 -6.10 11.18 16.48
N HIS A 43 -6.67 10.35 17.36
CA HIS A 43 -7.89 9.59 17.07
C HIS A 43 -9.13 10.48 16.82
N ARG A 44 -9.20 11.67 17.44
CA ARG A 44 -10.37 12.56 17.34
C ARG A 44 -10.51 13.14 15.93
N THR A 45 -9.40 13.57 15.33
CA THR A 45 -9.37 14.09 13.97
C THR A 45 -9.63 12.98 12.96
N LEU A 46 -9.03 11.80 13.17
CA LEU A 46 -9.23 10.63 12.31
C LEU A 46 -10.69 10.18 12.27
N ARG A 47 -11.40 10.20 13.40
CA ARG A 47 -12.85 9.90 13.44
C ARG A 47 -13.67 10.86 12.57
N GLY A 48 -13.35 12.15 12.59
CA GLY A 48 -14.00 13.13 11.72
C GLY A 48 -13.77 12.88 10.22
N ALA A 49 -12.64 12.27 9.86
CA ALA A 49 -12.29 11.93 8.49
C ALA A 49 -12.93 10.62 7.99
N VAL A 50 -13.57 9.82 8.85
CA VAL A 50 -14.14 8.50 8.50
C VAL A 50 -15.07 8.54 7.28
N PRO A 51 -16.03 9.48 7.13
CA PRO A 51 -16.90 9.50 5.96
C PRO A 51 -16.13 9.66 4.65
N VAL A 52 -15.07 10.48 4.67
CA VAL A 52 -14.20 10.70 3.51
C VAL A 52 -13.34 9.47 3.23
N LEU A 53 -12.72 8.88 4.26
CA LEU A 53 -11.94 7.65 4.14
C LEU A 53 -12.78 6.47 3.63
N TYR A 54 -14.06 6.43 4.02
CA TYR A 54 -15.02 5.46 3.51
C TYR A 54 -15.33 5.66 2.04
N GLY A 55 -15.65 6.88 1.62
CA GLY A 55 -15.84 7.20 0.20
C GLY A 55 -14.62 6.83 -0.63
N ILE A 56 -13.41 7.20 -0.19
CA ILE A 56 -12.15 6.84 -0.87
C ILE A 56 -11.97 5.32 -0.92
N SER A 57 -12.23 4.59 0.17
CA SER A 57 -12.09 3.13 0.22
C SER A 57 -13.02 2.44 -0.76
N VAL A 58 -14.28 2.87 -0.84
CA VAL A 58 -15.26 2.32 -1.80
C VAL A 58 -14.81 2.61 -3.24
N LEU A 59 -14.36 3.84 -3.52
CA LEU A 59 -13.85 4.20 -4.84
C LEU A 59 -12.62 3.40 -5.24
N LEU A 60 -11.68 3.15 -4.31
CA LEU A 60 -10.50 2.34 -4.58
C LEU A 60 -10.84 0.88 -4.85
N VAL A 61 -11.79 0.31 -4.10
CA VAL A 61 -12.27 -1.06 -4.35
C VAL A 61 -12.97 -1.15 -5.71
N ALA A 62 -13.83 -0.18 -6.03
CA ALA A 62 -14.47 -0.11 -7.34
C ALA A 62 -13.44 0.09 -8.48
N ALA A 63 -12.39 0.89 -8.25
CA ALA A 63 -11.35 1.13 -9.24
C ALA A 63 -10.60 -0.15 -9.64
N VAL A 64 -10.44 -1.13 -8.74
CA VAL A 64 -9.83 -2.43 -9.08
C VAL A 64 -10.67 -3.24 -10.07
N LEU A 65 -11.97 -2.99 -10.18
CA LEU A 65 -12.83 -3.64 -11.18
C LEU A 65 -12.72 -3.00 -12.57
N THR A 66 -12.05 -1.86 -12.67
CA THR A 66 -11.78 -1.17 -13.95
C THR A 66 -10.44 -1.65 -14.54
N PRO A 67 -10.05 -1.22 -15.75
CA PRO A 67 -8.74 -1.54 -16.34
C PRO A 67 -7.53 -1.07 -15.52
N LEU A 68 -7.74 -0.24 -14.50
CA LEU A 68 -6.70 0.16 -13.54
C LEU A 68 -6.30 -0.99 -12.59
N GLY A 69 -7.19 -1.96 -12.39
CA GLY A 69 -6.91 -3.17 -11.62
C GLY A 69 -6.00 -4.13 -12.38
N THR A 70 -5.10 -4.77 -11.64
CA THR A 70 -4.14 -5.72 -12.19
C THR A 70 -4.33 -7.10 -11.57
N THR A 71 -4.22 -8.12 -12.42
CA THR A 71 -4.22 -9.52 -11.97
C THR A 71 -2.86 -9.92 -11.44
N VAL A 72 -2.84 -10.41 -10.22
CA VAL A 72 -1.65 -11.02 -9.62
C VAL A 72 -2.09 -12.37 -9.05
N ASN A 73 -1.47 -13.46 -9.51
CA ASN A 73 -1.81 -14.83 -9.11
C ASN A 73 -3.31 -15.17 -9.27
N GLY A 74 -3.95 -14.69 -10.34
CA GLY A 74 -5.37 -14.93 -10.62
C GLY A 74 -6.35 -14.02 -9.86
N ALA A 75 -5.87 -13.15 -8.97
CA ALA A 75 -6.70 -12.21 -8.22
C ALA A 75 -6.61 -10.77 -8.78
N HIS A 76 -7.75 -10.14 -9.01
CA HIS A 76 -7.87 -8.70 -9.30
C HIS A 76 -8.01 -7.93 -7.98
N ALA A 77 -6.88 -7.57 -7.37
CA ALA A 77 -6.87 -6.91 -6.05
C ALA A 77 -5.86 -5.74 -5.95
N TRP A 78 -5.12 -5.46 -7.02
CA TRP A 78 -3.97 -4.56 -6.99
C TRP A 78 -4.10 -3.47 -8.03
N ILE A 79 -3.84 -2.22 -7.64
CA ILE A 79 -3.68 -1.10 -8.55
C ILE A 79 -2.18 -0.82 -8.68
N LYS A 80 -1.61 -1.02 -9.88
CA LYS A 80 -0.21 -0.68 -10.13
C LYS A 80 -0.09 0.81 -10.41
N LEU A 81 0.83 1.45 -9.70
CA LEU A 81 1.16 2.86 -9.86
C LEU A 81 2.46 3.03 -10.64
N PRO A 82 2.72 4.24 -11.18
CA PRO A 82 4.02 4.60 -11.73
C PRO A 82 5.16 4.39 -10.72
N ALA A 83 6.40 4.33 -11.22
CA ALA A 83 7.61 4.07 -10.43
C ALA A 83 7.63 2.69 -9.71
N GLY A 84 6.70 1.80 -10.06
CA GLY A 84 6.65 0.43 -9.56
C GLY A 84 6.10 0.29 -8.14
N PHE A 85 5.32 1.28 -7.70
CA PHE A 85 4.47 1.15 -6.53
C PHE A 85 3.21 0.37 -6.87
N SER A 86 2.58 -0.19 -5.84
CA SER A 86 1.31 -0.88 -5.96
C SER A 86 0.48 -0.61 -4.73
N ILE A 87 -0.79 -0.26 -4.93
CA ILE A 87 -1.75 -0.05 -3.86
C ILE A 87 -2.71 -1.23 -3.83
N GLN A 88 -2.97 -1.72 -2.62
CA GLN A 88 -4.01 -2.70 -2.35
C GLN A 88 -5.16 -2.01 -1.62
N PRO A 89 -6.33 -1.82 -2.27
CA PRO A 89 -7.46 -1.12 -1.64
C PRO A 89 -7.90 -1.69 -0.30
N SER A 90 -7.79 -3.02 -0.11
CA SER A 90 -8.20 -3.68 1.13
C SER A 90 -7.44 -3.19 2.36
N GLU A 91 -6.23 -2.66 2.22
CA GLU A 91 -5.49 -2.05 3.33
C GLU A 91 -6.20 -0.78 3.85
N PHE A 92 -6.70 0.08 2.94
CA PHE A 92 -7.46 1.28 3.30
C PHE A 92 -8.83 0.94 3.87
N THR A 93 -9.49 -0.09 3.31
CA THR A 93 -10.80 -0.56 3.79
C THR A 93 -10.72 -1.02 5.25
N LYS A 94 -9.69 -1.79 5.64
CA LYS A 94 -9.50 -2.25 7.02
C LYS A 94 -9.42 -1.08 8.00
N ILE A 95 -8.58 -0.09 7.71
CA ILE A 95 -8.38 1.08 8.58
C ILE A 95 -9.70 1.85 8.72
N THR A 96 -10.39 2.08 7.61
CA THR A 96 -11.66 2.80 7.61
C THR A 96 -12.73 2.10 8.43
N ILE A 97 -12.88 0.78 8.28
CA ILE A 97 -13.87 0.00 9.05
C ILE A 97 -13.53 0.04 10.55
N ILE A 98 -12.25 -0.14 10.91
CA ILE A 98 -11.82 -0.04 12.31
C ILE A 98 -12.17 1.33 12.91
N LEU A 99 -11.88 2.42 12.19
CA LEU A 99 -12.19 3.77 12.67
C LEU A 99 -13.69 4.07 12.70
N GLY A 100 -14.47 3.51 11.77
CA GLY A 100 -15.92 3.71 11.70
C GLY A 100 -16.71 2.91 12.72
N MET A 101 -16.17 1.77 13.17
CA MET A 101 -16.78 0.95 14.23
C MET A 101 -16.34 1.35 15.64
N ALA A 102 -15.27 2.13 15.78
CA ALA A 102 -14.71 2.58 17.06
C ALA A 102 -15.48 3.77 17.61
#